data_AF-A0A926L979-F1
#
_entry.id   AF-A0A926L979-F1
#
_cell.length_a   1.000
_cell.length_b   1.000
_cell.length_c   1.000
_cell.angle_alpha   90.00
_cell.angle_beta   90.00
_cell.angle_gamma   90.00
#
_symmetry.space_group_name_H-M   'P 1'
#
loop_
_entity.id
_entity.type
_entity.pdbx_description
1 polymer ?
#
loop_
_entity_poly.entity_id
_entity_poly.type
_entity_poly.pdbx_seq_one_letter_code
_entity_poly.pdbx_strand_id
1 'polypeptide(L)'
;MGRKTTGRIAVIRLDGPGGGDTPPPAWATAELLTDAIRAAATAARVDGPVIDGQAHTFAFGRQLDVRTIRSADFDGGQELTERAVAAYIAKYATKGAETATGALDRPLRFLAELAQIDISDHARRLIRTAWTLGARKDLEHLRLRAWAHMLGFRGHFSTKSRRYSTTLGALRDARVEWRRAQALAADGTDPDTTLVLAHWVYAGTGLTDAEAWLAETLEPAPGTEGEPTHG
;
A
#
# COMPACT_ATOMS: atom_id res chain seq x y z
N MET A 1 20.89 10.18 -14.42
CA MET A 1 19.62 10.91 -14.15
C MET A 1 18.45 9.91 -14.27
N GLY A 2 18.05 9.25 -13.18
CA GLY A 2 17.02 8.20 -13.22
C GLY A 2 15.62 8.79 -13.36
N ARG A 3 14.91 8.45 -14.43
CA ARG A 3 13.49 8.80 -14.58
C ARG A 3 12.69 8.09 -13.49
N LYS A 4 12.24 8.85 -12.50
CA LYS A 4 11.31 8.42 -11.44
C LYS A 4 9.93 8.17 -12.05
N THR A 5 9.67 6.95 -12.51
CA THR A 5 8.37 6.50 -13.02
C THR A 5 7.54 5.86 -11.90
N THR A 6 6.26 6.24 -11.81
CA THR A 6 5.26 5.55 -10.99
C THR A 6 5.07 4.13 -11.54
N GLY A 7 5.67 3.13 -10.90
CA GLY A 7 5.58 1.72 -11.31
C GLY A 7 4.52 0.96 -10.50
N ARG A 8 3.77 0.08 -11.17
CA ARG A 8 3.02 -0.99 -10.50
C ARG A 8 3.86 -2.26 -10.54
N ILE A 9 3.89 -3.00 -9.44
CA ILE A 9 4.74 -4.18 -9.29
C ILE A 9 3.86 -5.35 -8.92
N ALA A 10 4.14 -6.49 -9.56
CA ALA A 10 3.50 -7.76 -9.28
C ALA A 10 4.59 -8.84 -9.23
N VAL A 11 4.41 -9.79 -8.32
CA VAL A 11 5.19 -11.03 -8.29
C VAL A 11 4.28 -12.16 -8.70
N ILE A 12 4.75 -12.97 -9.63
CA ILE A 12 4.02 -14.09 -10.22
C ILE A 12 4.90 -15.32 -10.05
N ARG A 13 4.32 -16.40 -9.52
CA ARG A 13 4.97 -17.70 -9.33
C ARG A 13 4.19 -18.77 -10.10
N LEU A 14 4.89 -19.80 -10.55
CA LEU A 14 4.29 -21.03 -11.06
C LEU A 14 4.29 -22.05 -9.93
N ASP A 15 3.09 -22.47 -9.52
CA ASP A 15 2.89 -23.50 -8.50
C ASP A 15 2.72 -24.87 -9.16
N GLY A 16 3.02 -25.94 -8.40
CA GLY A 16 2.72 -27.29 -8.82
C GLY A 16 1.24 -27.64 -8.76
N PRO A 17 0.83 -28.77 -9.36
CA PRO A 17 -0.57 -29.18 -9.43
C PRO A 17 -1.20 -29.44 -8.05
N GLY A 18 -0.38 -29.69 -7.02
CA GLY A 18 -0.83 -29.86 -5.64
C GLY A 18 -0.86 -28.55 -4.83
N GLY A 19 -0.53 -27.41 -5.45
CA GLY A 19 -0.45 -26.10 -4.80
C GLY A 19 0.99 -25.58 -4.63
N GLY A 20 1.11 -24.48 -3.88
CA GLY A 20 2.34 -23.69 -3.77
C GLY A 20 3.55 -24.41 -3.17
N ASP A 21 3.33 -25.48 -2.42
CA ASP A 21 4.41 -26.30 -1.81
C ASP A 21 4.89 -27.42 -2.74
N THR A 22 4.25 -27.60 -3.89
CA THR A 22 4.64 -28.61 -4.88
C THR A 22 5.40 -27.97 -6.05
N PRO A 23 6.45 -28.62 -6.57
CA PRO A 23 7.22 -28.05 -7.67
C PRO A 23 6.35 -27.93 -8.94
N PRO A 24 6.54 -26.87 -9.73
CA PRO A 24 5.84 -26.74 -11.00
C PRO A 24 6.27 -27.86 -11.97
N PRO A 25 5.42 -28.23 -12.93
CA PRO A 25 5.78 -29.18 -13.98
C PRO A 25 7.04 -28.74 -14.74
N ALA A 26 7.83 -29.69 -15.26
CA ALA A 26 9.11 -29.40 -15.93
C ALA A 26 8.99 -28.46 -17.15
N TRP A 27 7.82 -28.41 -17.80
CA TRP A 27 7.56 -27.50 -18.92
C TRP A 27 7.28 -26.06 -18.48
N ALA A 28 6.95 -25.83 -17.21
CA ALA A 28 6.55 -24.54 -16.67
C ALA A 28 7.79 -23.74 -16.23
N THR A 29 8.55 -23.28 -17.23
CA THR A 29 9.83 -22.57 -16.99
C THR A 29 9.64 -21.07 -16.76
N ALA A 30 10.69 -20.41 -16.26
CA ALA A 30 10.69 -18.96 -16.06
C ALA A 30 10.60 -18.18 -17.40
N GLU A 31 11.16 -18.74 -18.47
CA GLU A 31 11.07 -18.21 -19.83
C GLU A 31 9.62 -18.26 -20.33
N LEU A 32 8.96 -19.42 -20.18
CA LEU A 32 7.55 -19.55 -20.54
C LEU A 32 6.67 -18.58 -19.76
N LEU A 33 6.92 -18.41 -18.46
CA LEU A 33 6.21 -17.43 -17.64
C LEU A 33 6.46 -16.00 -18.14
N THR A 34 7.69 -15.67 -18.50
CA THR A 34 8.05 -14.35 -19.03
C THR A 34 7.30 -14.05 -20.31
N ASP A 35 7.25 -15.00 -21.24
CA ASP A 35 6.52 -14.86 -22.50
C ASP A 35 5.01 -14.75 -22.26
N ALA A 36 4.46 -15.55 -21.36
CA ALA A 36 3.05 -15.49 -20.96
C ALA A 36 2.69 -14.11 -20.36
N ILE A 37 3.54 -13.54 -19.50
CA ILE A 37 3.34 -12.20 -18.93
C ILE A 37 3.33 -11.14 -20.04
N ARG A 38 4.27 -11.20 -20.98
CA ARG A 38 4.32 -10.25 -22.11
C ARG A 38 3.08 -10.37 -22.99
N ALA A 39 2.67 -11.60 -23.32
CA ALA A 39 1.46 -11.85 -24.10
C ALA A 39 0.21 -11.33 -23.38
N ALA A 40 0.08 -11.62 -22.09
CA ALA A 40 -1.04 -11.15 -21.26
C ALA A 40 -1.08 -9.62 -21.18
N ALA A 41 0.06 -8.95 -20.98
CA ALA A 41 0.13 -7.49 -20.97
C ALA A 41 -0.28 -6.87 -22.31
N THR A 42 0.14 -7.48 -23.43
CA THR A 42 -0.25 -7.06 -24.77
C THR A 42 -1.74 -7.29 -25.06
N ALA A 43 -2.33 -8.37 -24.54
CA ALA A 43 -3.72 -8.72 -24.77
C ALA A 43 -4.70 -7.99 -23.83
N ALA A 44 -4.28 -7.66 -22.60
CA ALA A 44 -5.17 -7.12 -21.58
C ALA A 44 -5.75 -5.76 -21.99
N ARG A 45 -7.08 -5.69 -22.01
CA ARG A 45 -7.87 -4.48 -22.22
C ARG A 45 -8.94 -4.39 -21.15
N VAL A 46 -9.22 -3.18 -20.69
CA VAL A 46 -10.32 -2.90 -19.78
C VAL A 46 -11.13 -1.75 -20.35
N ASP A 47 -12.43 -1.92 -20.47
CA ASP A 47 -13.32 -0.86 -20.92
C ASP A 47 -13.28 0.31 -19.93
N GLY A 48 -13.09 1.49 -20.49
CA GLY A 48 -13.09 2.76 -19.79
C GLY A 48 -14.45 3.46 -19.89
N PRO A 49 -14.58 4.62 -19.24
CA PRO A 49 -15.80 5.42 -19.33
C PRO A 49 -16.00 5.97 -20.75
N VAL A 50 -17.25 6.29 -21.09
CA VAL A 50 -17.59 7.11 -22.25
C VAL A 50 -17.44 8.57 -21.83
N ILE A 51 -16.57 9.33 -22.50
CA ILE A 51 -16.34 10.75 -22.24
C ILE A 51 -16.69 11.50 -23.51
N ASP A 52 -17.62 12.46 -23.41
CA ASP A 52 -18.05 13.31 -24.53
C ASP A 52 -18.53 12.50 -25.75
N GLY A 53 -19.21 11.38 -25.49
CA GLY A 53 -19.72 10.46 -26.51
C GLY A 53 -18.70 9.45 -27.06
N GLN A 54 -17.44 9.52 -26.64
CA GLN A 54 -16.40 8.60 -27.08
C GLN A 54 -16.10 7.53 -26.02
N ALA A 55 -16.18 6.26 -26.39
CA ALA A 55 -15.76 5.14 -25.54
C ALA A 55 -14.23 5.10 -25.44
N HIS A 56 -13.72 4.94 -24.22
CA HIS A 56 -12.30 4.76 -23.96
C HIS A 56 -12.00 3.33 -23.57
N THR A 57 -10.77 2.88 -23.84
CA THR A 57 -10.26 1.57 -23.39
C THR A 57 -8.89 1.78 -22.76
N PHE A 58 -8.66 1.10 -21.64
CA PHE A 58 -7.39 1.09 -20.94
C PHE A 58 -6.58 -0.15 -21.34
N ALA A 59 -5.29 0.05 -21.59
CA ALA A 59 -4.32 -1.00 -21.92
C ALA A 59 -3.00 -0.74 -21.19
N PHE A 60 -2.14 -1.75 -21.12
CA PHE A 60 -0.76 -1.54 -20.66
C PHE A 60 0.01 -0.66 -21.67
N GLY A 61 0.87 0.21 -21.15
CA GLY A 61 1.81 0.97 -21.97
C GLY A 61 2.99 0.13 -22.44
N ARG A 62 3.94 0.76 -23.14
CA ARG A 62 5.15 0.08 -23.66
C ARG A 62 6.19 -0.29 -22.60
N GLN A 63 6.06 0.27 -21.40
CA GLN A 63 7.03 0.08 -20.32
C GLN A 63 6.64 -1.14 -19.48
N LEU A 64 7.24 -2.28 -19.81
CA LEU A 64 7.11 -3.53 -19.06
C LEU A 64 8.51 -4.10 -18.79
N ASP A 65 8.84 -4.24 -17.52
CA ASP A 65 10.07 -4.87 -17.05
C ASP A 65 9.71 -6.18 -16.33
N VAL A 66 10.19 -7.30 -16.85
CA VAL A 66 9.95 -8.64 -16.31
C VAL A 66 11.31 -9.22 -15.95
N ARG A 67 11.48 -9.58 -14.68
CA ARG A 67 12.72 -10.14 -14.16
C ARG A 67 12.43 -11.37 -13.34
N THR A 68 13.16 -12.45 -13.62
CA THR A 68 13.18 -13.62 -12.74
C THR A 68 13.85 -13.24 -11.43
N ILE A 69 13.19 -13.54 -10.31
CA ILE A 69 13.74 -13.32 -8.97
C ILE A 69 14.49 -14.59 -8.57
N ARG A 70 15.80 -14.47 -8.33
CA ARG A 70 16.70 -15.55 -7.92
C ARG A 70 17.20 -15.28 -6.49
N SER A 71 17.64 -16.32 -5.77
CA SER A 71 18.24 -16.17 -4.43
C SER A 71 19.41 -15.17 -4.39
N ALA A 72 20.17 -15.08 -5.49
CA ALA A 72 21.27 -14.12 -5.63
C ALA A 72 20.84 -12.65 -5.70
N ASP A 73 19.55 -12.36 -5.94
CA ASP A 73 19.03 -10.99 -6.00
C ASP A 73 18.75 -10.39 -4.61
N PHE A 74 18.96 -11.17 -3.53
CA PHE A 74 18.76 -10.75 -2.15
C PHE A 74 20.11 -10.48 -1.46
N ASP A 75 20.18 -9.35 -0.73
CA ASP A 75 21.38 -8.95 0.00
C ASP A 75 21.80 -10.06 0.99
N GLY A 76 23.07 -10.49 0.91
CA GLY A 76 23.63 -11.54 1.76
C GLY A 76 23.47 -12.98 1.27
N GLY A 77 23.05 -13.20 0.02
CA GLY A 77 22.95 -14.55 -0.55
C GLY A 77 21.88 -15.42 0.11
N GLN A 78 20.87 -14.78 0.70
CA GLN A 78 19.77 -15.47 1.37
C GLN A 78 19.07 -16.42 0.40
N GLU A 79 18.67 -17.60 0.89
CA GLU A 79 17.77 -18.46 0.14
C GLU A 79 16.49 -17.70 -0.23
N LEU A 80 15.97 -17.98 -1.43
CA LEU A 80 14.69 -17.48 -1.91
C LEU A 80 13.56 -18.03 -1.04
N THR A 81 13.35 -17.40 0.11
CA THR A 81 12.26 -17.69 1.03
C THR A 81 11.07 -16.78 0.73
N GLU A 82 9.86 -17.23 1.05
CA GLU A 82 8.66 -16.40 0.92
C GLU A 82 8.77 -15.08 1.68
N ARG A 83 9.45 -15.10 2.84
CA ARG A 83 9.74 -13.91 3.64
C ARG A 83 10.64 -12.92 2.91
N ALA A 84 11.68 -13.40 2.23
CA ALA A 84 12.56 -12.55 1.44
C ALA A 84 11.80 -11.90 0.27
N VAL A 85 10.99 -12.68 -0.45
CA VAL A 85 10.12 -12.17 -1.53
C VAL A 85 9.13 -11.13 -1.00
N ALA A 86 8.48 -11.37 0.15
CA ALA A 86 7.58 -10.41 0.76
C ALA A 86 8.28 -9.10 1.14
N ALA A 87 9.48 -9.17 1.72
CA ALA A 87 10.29 -8.00 2.04
C ALA A 87 10.70 -7.22 0.78
N TYR A 88 11.08 -7.93 -0.28
CA TYR A 88 11.36 -7.34 -1.58
C TYR A 88 10.13 -6.60 -2.13
N ILE A 89 8.96 -7.24 -2.18
CA ILE A 89 7.72 -6.60 -2.62
C ILE A 89 7.43 -5.34 -1.79
N ALA A 90 7.55 -5.42 -0.46
CA ALA A 90 7.33 -4.28 0.42
C ALA A 90 8.30 -3.12 0.10
N LYS A 91 9.59 -3.41 -0.08
CA LYS A 91 10.62 -2.43 -0.46
C LYS A 91 10.20 -1.67 -1.71
N TYR A 92 9.79 -2.37 -2.78
CA TYR A 92 9.46 -1.68 -4.01
C TYR A 92 8.07 -1.03 -4.01
N ALA A 93 7.10 -1.57 -3.27
CA ALA A 93 5.80 -0.94 -3.09
C ALA A 93 5.93 0.41 -2.39
N THR A 94 6.71 0.47 -1.31
CA THR A 94 6.93 1.71 -0.55
C THR A 94 7.80 2.69 -1.35
N LYS A 95 8.87 2.22 -2.00
CA LYS A 95 9.71 3.07 -2.86
C LYS A 95 8.94 3.67 -4.03
N GLY A 96 8.01 2.92 -4.62
CA GLY A 96 7.14 3.41 -5.69
C GLY A 96 6.18 4.51 -5.21
N ALA A 97 5.63 4.38 -4.00
CA ALA A 97 4.73 5.37 -3.40
C ALA A 97 5.46 6.68 -3.05
N GLU A 98 6.61 6.59 -2.38
CA GLU A 98 7.46 7.75 -2.05
C GLU A 98 7.91 8.49 -3.31
N THR A 99 8.27 7.75 -4.36
CA THR A 99 8.76 8.33 -5.62
C THR A 99 7.66 9.04 -6.41
N ALA A 100 6.41 8.58 -6.30
CA ALA A 100 5.30 9.09 -7.10
C ALA A 100 4.58 10.29 -6.45
N THR A 101 4.46 10.30 -5.11
CA THR A 101 3.69 11.32 -4.38
C THR A 101 4.32 11.72 -3.04
N GLY A 102 5.57 11.34 -2.74
CA GLY A 102 6.18 11.53 -1.41
C GLY A 102 6.25 12.98 -0.90
N ALA A 103 6.09 13.98 -1.78
CA ALA A 103 6.01 15.39 -1.42
C ALA A 103 4.56 15.93 -1.27
N LEU A 104 3.55 15.07 -1.42
CA LEU A 104 2.13 15.39 -1.47
C LEU A 104 1.37 14.58 -0.41
N ASP A 105 1.54 14.96 0.85
CA ASP A 105 0.89 14.36 2.02
C ASP A 105 -0.53 14.88 2.28
N ARG A 106 -0.89 16.01 1.65
CA ARG A 106 -2.17 16.68 1.84
C ARG A 106 -2.93 16.98 0.54
N PRO A 107 -4.27 17.12 0.60
CA PRO A 107 -5.05 17.60 -0.53
C PRO A 107 -4.56 18.96 -1.06
N LEU A 108 -4.57 19.06 -2.39
CA LEU A 108 -4.31 20.30 -3.10
C LEU A 108 -5.54 21.22 -2.97
N ARG A 109 -5.31 22.49 -2.62
CA ARG A 109 -6.33 23.54 -2.64
C ARG A 109 -6.37 24.21 -4.00
N PHE A 110 -5.19 24.44 -4.59
CA PHE A 110 -5.01 25.06 -5.90
C PHE A 110 -3.99 24.30 -6.75
N LEU A 111 -4.23 24.23 -8.06
CA LEU A 111 -3.32 23.54 -8.99
C LEU A 111 -1.95 24.24 -9.10
N ALA A 112 -1.90 25.55 -8.78
CA ALA A 112 -0.67 26.33 -8.76
C ALA A 112 0.34 25.83 -7.71
N GLU A 113 -0.11 25.14 -6.66
CA GLU A 113 0.78 24.54 -5.66
C GLU A 113 1.80 23.58 -6.30
N LEU A 114 1.48 22.96 -7.44
CA LEU A 114 2.38 22.04 -8.16
C LEU A 114 3.66 22.69 -8.69
N ALA A 115 3.71 24.02 -8.80
CA ALA A 115 4.91 24.73 -9.25
C ALA A 115 6.05 24.67 -8.21
N GLN A 116 5.71 24.52 -6.93
CA GLN A 116 6.65 24.53 -5.81
C GLN A 116 7.07 23.13 -5.34
N ILE A 117 6.56 22.07 -5.99
CA ILE A 117 6.73 20.70 -5.56
C ILE A 117 7.64 19.96 -6.54
N ASP A 118 8.71 19.38 -6.01
CA ASP A 118 9.62 18.51 -6.77
C ASP A 118 8.98 17.13 -6.99
N ILE A 119 8.29 17.01 -8.12
CA ILE A 119 7.70 15.75 -8.62
C ILE A 119 8.04 15.55 -10.09
N SER A 120 7.99 14.28 -10.51
CA SER A 120 8.17 13.92 -11.92
C SER A 120 7.10 14.54 -12.82
N ASP A 121 7.44 14.81 -14.07
CA ASP A 121 6.49 15.33 -15.06
C ASP A 121 5.28 14.41 -15.28
N HIS A 122 5.51 13.10 -15.17
CA HIS A 122 4.44 12.12 -15.25
C HIS A 122 3.46 12.26 -14.10
N ALA A 123 3.94 12.32 -12.85
CA ALA A 123 3.09 12.55 -11.68
C ALA A 123 2.35 13.89 -11.80
N ARG A 124 3.05 14.97 -12.20
CA ARG A 124 2.43 16.28 -12.45
C ARG A 124 1.30 16.20 -13.47
N ARG A 125 1.48 15.45 -14.56
CA ARG A 125 0.45 15.23 -15.59
C ARG A 125 -0.74 14.45 -15.05
N LEU A 126 -0.51 13.38 -14.29
CA LEU A 126 -1.58 12.60 -13.65
C LEU A 126 -2.41 13.47 -12.69
N ILE A 127 -1.76 14.27 -11.84
CA ILE A 127 -2.44 15.17 -10.91
C ILE A 127 -3.29 16.19 -11.67
N ARG A 128 -2.71 16.84 -12.70
CA ARG A 128 -3.46 17.79 -13.54
C ARG A 128 -4.67 17.13 -14.18
N THR A 129 -4.51 15.93 -14.73
CA THR A 129 -5.62 15.18 -15.32
C THR A 129 -6.70 14.86 -14.29
N ALA A 130 -6.34 14.35 -13.10
CA ALA A 130 -7.29 14.08 -12.02
C ALA A 130 -8.03 15.35 -11.56
N TRP A 131 -7.31 16.48 -11.50
CA TRP A 131 -7.87 17.78 -11.14
C TRP A 131 -8.89 18.28 -12.18
N THR A 132 -8.55 18.20 -13.47
CA THR A 132 -9.43 18.57 -14.59
C THR A 132 -10.66 17.68 -14.64
N LEU A 133 -10.49 16.35 -14.58
CA LEU A 133 -11.61 15.40 -14.60
C LEU A 133 -12.51 15.56 -13.37
N GLY A 134 -11.93 15.85 -12.20
CA GLY A 134 -12.68 16.10 -10.97
C GLY A 134 -13.49 17.40 -10.96
N ALA A 135 -13.39 18.25 -11.99
CA ALA A 135 -14.27 19.40 -12.16
C ALA A 135 -15.58 19.03 -12.90
N ARG A 136 -15.66 17.84 -13.52
CA ARG A 136 -16.86 17.40 -14.23
C ARG A 136 -17.89 16.81 -13.27
N LYS A 137 -19.17 17.15 -13.48
CA LYS A 137 -20.29 16.74 -12.61
C LYS A 137 -20.67 15.27 -12.75
N ASP A 138 -20.58 14.72 -13.96
CA ASP A 138 -20.76 13.30 -14.26
C ASP A 138 -19.76 12.40 -13.49
N LEU A 139 -18.58 12.91 -13.17
CA LEU A 139 -17.52 12.19 -12.45
C LEU A 139 -17.42 12.53 -10.96
N GLU A 140 -18.35 13.30 -10.40
CA GLU A 140 -18.28 13.79 -9.01
C GLU A 140 -18.16 12.65 -7.99
N HIS A 141 -18.83 11.52 -8.25
CA HIS A 141 -18.80 10.31 -7.42
C HIS A 141 -17.40 9.68 -7.26
N LEU A 142 -16.47 9.94 -8.20
CA LEU A 142 -15.09 9.45 -8.14
C LEU A 142 -14.21 10.30 -7.21
N ARG A 143 -14.62 11.53 -6.88
CA ARG A 143 -13.90 12.47 -6.01
C ARG A 143 -12.45 12.75 -6.45
N LEU A 144 -12.17 12.73 -7.75
CA LEU A 144 -10.81 12.80 -8.31
C LEU A 144 -10.02 14.03 -7.85
N ARG A 145 -10.68 15.19 -7.71
CA ARG A 145 -10.02 16.42 -7.26
C ARG A 145 -9.59 16.38 -5.80
N ALA A 146 -10.43 15.80 -4.93
CA ALA A 146 -10.10 15.62 -3.51
C ALA A 146 -8.86 14.72 -3.33
N TRP A 147 -8.71 13.74 -4.21
CA TRP A 147 -7.61 12.77 -4.19
C TRP A 147 -6.52 13.05 -5.23
N ALA A 148 -6.50 14.24 -5.84
CA ALA A 148 -5.55 14.55 -6.90
C ALA A 148 -4.09 14.47 -6.43
N HIS A 149 -3.82 14.86 -5.17
CA HIS A 149 -2.53 14.70 -4.51
C HIS A 149 -2.06 13.23 -4.43
N MET A 150 -3.00 12.28 -4.40
CA MET A 150 -2.77 10.83 -4.49
C MET A 150 -3.01 10.30 -5.92
N LEU A 151 -2.72 11.08 -6.96
CA LEU A 151 -2.90 10.72 -8.37
C LEU A 151 -4.37 10.36 -8.74
N GLY A 152 -5.34 10.89 -8.00
CA GLY A 152 -6.77 10.63 -8.20
C GLY A 152 -7.28 9.34 -7.59
N PHE A 153 -6.48 8.64 -6.78
CA PHE A 153 -6.86 7.37 -6.16
C PHE A 153 -7.13 7.53 -4.66
N ARG A 154 -8.32 7.07 -4.23
CA ARG A 154 -8.80 7.16 -2.83
C ARG A 154 -8.33 6.01 -1.93
N GLY A 155 -7.75 4.96 -2.50
CA GLY A 155 -7.55 3.67 -1.82
C GLY A 155 -6.11 3.34 -1.45
N HIS A 156 -5.93 2.13 -0.94
CA HIS A 156 -4.64 1.57 -0.58
C HIS A 156 -3.81 1.22 -1.82
N PHE A 157 -2.48 1.34 -1.73
CA PHE A 157 -1.50 1.04 -2.78
C PHE A 157 -1.49 -0.42 -3.27
N SER A 158 -2.39 -1.27 -2.78
CA SER A 158 -2.51 -2.68 -3.12
C SER A 158 -3.87 -2.96 -3.76
N THR A 159 -3.85 -3.72 -4.85
CA THR A 159 -5.05 -4.29 -5.46
C THR A 159 -5.00 -5.80 -5.33
N LYS A 160 -6.17 -6.44 -5.17
CA LYS A 160 -6.31 -7.88 -4.99
C LYS A 160 -7.00 -8.47 -6.20
N SER A 161 -6.53 -9.64 -6.64
CA SER A 161 -7.28 -10.43 -7.60
C SER A 161 -8.52 -10.99 -6.91
N ARG A 162 -9.70 -10.88 -7.54
CA ARG A 162 -10.94 -11.43 -6.99
C ARG A 162 -10.89 -12.95 -6.85
N ARG A 163 -10.15 -13.64 -7.73
CA ARG A 163 -10.12 -15.10 -7.82
C ARG A 163 -8.92 -15.72 -7.10
N TYR A 164 -7.81 -15.00 -7.00
CA TYR A 164 -6.53 -15.56 -6.56
C TYR A 164 -5.99 -14.94 -5.26
N SER A 165 -6.63 -13.91 -4.71
CA SER A 165 -6.18 -13.28 -3.47
C SER A 165 -7.07 -13.67 -2.28
N THR A 166 -6.44 -13.99 -1.15
CA THR A 166 -7.14 -14.13 0.13
C THR A 166 -7.52 -12.77 0.74
N THR A 167 -8.48 -12.75 1.66
CA THR A 167 -8.93 -11.52 2.30
C THR A 167 -7.92 -11.05 3.36
N LEU A 168 -7.88 -9.73 3.66
CA LEU A 168 -7.04 -9.26 4.77
C LEU A 168 -7.57 -9.76 6.12
N GLY A 169 -8.88 -10.02 6.22
CA GLY A 169 -9.50 -10.66 7.38
C GLY A 169 -8.89 -12.03 7.62
N ALA A 170 -8.96 -12.92 6.62
CA ALA A 170 -8.40 -14.27 6.71
C ALA A 170 -6.90 -14.29 7.10
N LEU A 171 -6.11 -13.36 6.57
CA LEU A 171 -4.69 -13.23 6.95
C LEU A 171 -4.49 -12.74 8.40
N ARG A 172 -5.36 -11.85 8.89
CA ARG A 172 -5.31 -11.41 10.29
C ARG A 172 -5.72 -12.53 11.21
N ASP A 173 -6.78 -13.25 10.87
CA ASP A 173 -7.30 -14.37 11.66
C ASP A 173 -6.26 -15.48 11.77
N ALA A 174 -5.66 -15.89 10.64
CA ALA A 174 -4.56 -16.86 10.63
C ALA A 174 -3.36 -16.43 11.49
N ARG A 175 -3.02 -15.13 11.51
CA ARG A 175 -1.94 -14.60 12.34
C ARG A 175 -2.29 -14.59 13.83
N VAL A 176 -3.54 -14.27 14.17
CA VAL A 176 -4.02 -14.35 15.55
C VAL A 176 -3.94 -15.79 16.03
N GLU A 177 -4.41 -16.74 15.23
CA GLU A 177 -4.39 -18.16 15.58
C GLU A 177 -2.97 -18.69 15.75
N TRP A 178 -2.07 -18.37 14.83
CA TRP A 178 -0.66 -18.74 14.96
C TRP A 178 -0.01 -18.16 16.22
N ARG A 179 -0.32 -16.90 16.57
CA ARG A 179 0.19 -16.29 17.81
C ARG A 179 -0.39 -16.95 19.07
N ARG A 180 -1.66 -17.35 19.05
CA ARG A 180 -2.29 -18.10 20.15
C ARG A 180 -1.60 -19.45 20.35
N ALA A 181 -1.43 -20.21 19.27
CA ALA A 181 -0.74 -21.50 19.30
C ALA A 181 0.70 -21.37 19.84
N GLN A 182 1.44 -20.34 19.42
CA GLN A 182 2.78 -20.05 19.92
C GLN A 182 2.81 -19.71 21.42
N ALA A 183 1.83 -18.91 21.90
CA ALA A 183 1.73 -18.58 23.32
C ALA A 183 1.39 -19.81 24.17
N LEU A 184 0.43 -20.62 23.73
CA LEU A 184 0.06 -21.87 24.40
C LEU A 184 1.24 -22.87 24.45
N ALA A 185 2.01 -22.98 23.36
CA ALA A 185 3.19 -23.83 23.32
C ALA A 185 4.33 -23.33 24.23
N ALA A 186 4.48 -22.01 24.39
CA ALA A 186 5.45 -21.42 25.31
C ALA A 186 5.04 -21.61 26.79
N ASP A 187 3.74 -21.56 27.08
CA ASP A 187 3.19 -21.73 28.42
C ASP A 187 2.85 -23.20 28.77
N GLY A 188 3.14 -24.16 27.88
CA GLY A 188 2.88 -25.59 28.09
C GLY A 188 1.41 -25.96 28.31
N THR A 189 0.47 -25.15 27.81
CA THR A 189 -0.96 -25.27 28.09
C THR A 189 -1.71 -25.98 26.95
N ASP A 190 -2.58 -26.94 27.30
CA ASP A 190 -3.39 -27.74 26.38
C ASP A 190 -4.48 -26.89 25.67
N PRO A 191 -4.58 -26.92 24.33
CA PRO A 191 -5.57 -26.14 23.57
C PRO A 191 -7.04 -26.45 23.90
N ASP A 192 -7.36 -27.59 24.52
CA ASP A 192 -8.73 -27.94 24.95
C ASP A 192 -9.10 -27.39 26.34
N THR A 193 -8.16 -26.70 27.01
CA THR A 193 -8.41 -26.08 28.31
C THR A 193 -8.49 -24.57 28.22
N THR A 194 -9.65 -24.00 28.58
CA THR A 194 -9.82 -22.55 28.70
C THR A 194 -9.14 -22.07 29.98
N LEU A 195 -7.91 -21.57 29.88
CA LEU A 195 -7.25 -20.86 30.96
C LEU A 195 -7.78 -19.42 31.01
N VAL A 196 -8.58 -19.09 32.02
CA VAL A 196 -9.09 -17.73 32.26
C VAL A 196 -7.95 -16.88 32.82
N LEU A 197 -7.17 -16.26 31.94
CA LEU A 197 -6.18 -15.25 32.29
C LEU A 197 -6.87 -13.88 32.37
N ALA A 198 -7.15 -13.46 33.61
CA ALA A 198 -7.60 -12.13 34.05
C ALA A 198 -9.10 -11.80 33.91
N HIS A 199 -9.70 -11.51 35.06
CA HIS A 199 -10.96 -10.78 35.18
C HIS A 199 -10.68 -9.30 34.94
N TRP A 200 -11.07 -8.78 33.78
CA TRP A 200 -11.00 -7.35 33.51
C TRP A 200 -12.24 -6.66 34.08
N VAL A 201 -12.06 -5.85 35.12
CA VAL A 201 -13.09 -4.91 35.58
C VAL A 201 -12.84 -3.58 34.87
N TYR A 202 -13.91 -2.98 34.32
CA TYR A 202 -13.85 -1.62 33.82
C TYR A 202 -13.43 -0.67 34.96
N ALA A 203 -12.21 -0.12 34.87
CA ALA A 203 -11.64 0.76 35.88
C ALA A 203 -12.02 2.24 35.70
N GLY A 204 -12.77 2.58 34.63
CA GLY A 204 -13.14 3.94 34.28
C GLY A 204 -12.56 4.40 32.93
N THR A 205 -13.06 5.53 32.42
CA THR A 205 -12.46 6.30 31.33
C THR A 205 -12.38 7.76 31.74
N GLY A 206 -11.25 8.41 31.44
CA GLY A 206 -10.93 9.76 31.90
C GLY A 206 -9.80 9.76 32.93
N LEU A 207 -9.30 10.96 33.23
CA LEU A 207 -8.37 11.18 34.34
C LEU A 207 -9.17 11.05 35.64
N THR A 208 -8.59 10.41 36.66
CA THR A 208 -9.09 10.57 38.03
C THR A 208 -8.96 12.03 38.46
N ASP A 209 -9.71 12.47 39.47
CA ASP A 209 -9.63 13.86 39.96
C ASP A 209 -8.19 14.27 40.31
N ALA A 210 -7.38 13.33 40.81
CA ALA A 210 -5.96 13.55 41.09
C ALA A 210 -5.11 13.70 39.82
N GLU A 211 -5.37 12.91 38.79
CA GLU A 211 -4.66 12.99 37.50
C GLU A 211 -5.10 14.21 36.68
N ALA A 212 -6.36 14.64 36.80
CA ALA A 212 -6.88 15.88 36.22
C ALA A 212 -6.19 17.08 36.85
N TRP A 213 -6.13 17.12 38.19
CA TRP A 213 -5.39 18.14 38.92
C TRP A 213 -3.90 18.15 38.55
N LEU A 214 -3.26 16.98 38.46
CA LEU A 214 -1.85 16.89 38.08
C LEU A 214 -1.61 17.38 36.65
N ALA A 215 -2.48 17.02 35.69
CA ALA A 215 -2.40 17.50 34.32
C ALA A 215 -2.54 19.04 34.25
N GLU A 216 -3.47 19.62 35.00
CA GLU A 216 -3.64 21.07 35.11
C GLU A 216 -2.39 21.76 35.70
N THR A 217 -1.68 21.10 36.63
CA THR A 217 -0.43 21.66 37.20
C THR A 217 0.79 21.57 36.27
N LEU A 218 0.72 20.73 35.23
CA LEU A 218 1.81 20.53 34.26
C LEU A 218 1.67 21.42 33.01
N GLU A 219 0.54 22.12 32.83
CA GLU A 219 0.40 23.14 31.79
C GLU A 219 1.34 24.32 32.08
N PRO A 220 2.33 24.61 31.22
CA PRO A 220 3.22 25.75 31.41
C PRO A 220 2.42 27.05 31.23
N ALA A 221 2.55 27.97 32.20
CA ALA A 221 1.87 29.27 32.19
C ALA A 221 2.07 30.00 30.85
N PRO A 222 1.01 30.59 30.25
CA PRO A 222 1.15 31.37 29.03
C PRO A 222 1.81 32.71 29.37
N GLY A 223 3.09 32.86 28.99
CA GLY A 223 3.76 34.14 29.02
C GLY A 223 5.26 34.05 29.28
N THR A 224 6.03 33.74 28.23
CA THR A 224 7.30 34.40 27.91
C THR A 224 7.84 33.81 26.61
N GLU A 225 7.64 34.52 25.49
CA GLU A 225 8.69 34.82 24.49
C GLU A 225 8.06 35.55 23.28
N GLY A 226 8.35 36.85 23.17
CA GLY A 226 8.40 37.56 21.88
C GLY A 226 7.26 38.54 21.54
N GLU A 227 7.22 39.71 22.16
CA GLU A 227 6.69 40.94 21.52
C GLU A 227 7.70 42.11 21.66
N PRO A 228 7.64 43.12 20.77
CA PRO A 228 8.82 43.81 20.23
C PRO A 228 9.21 45.07 21.00
N THR A 229 10.50 45.38 21.06
CA THR A 229 11.00 46.68 21.52
C THR A 229 10.97 47.70 20.38
N HIS A 230 10.05 48.66 20.48
CA HIS A 230 10.19 49.98 19.85
C HIS A 230 11.01 50.90 20.77
N GLY A 231 12.06 51.50 20.20
CA GLY A 231 12.88 52.57 20.75
C GLY A 231 13.74 53.14 19.64
#